data_AF-A0A516H4A0-F1
#
_entry.id   AF-A0A516H4A0-F1
#
_cell.length_a   1.000
_cell.length_b   1.000
_cell.length_c   1.000
_cell.angle_alpha   90.00
_cell.angle_beta   90.00
_cell.angle_gamma   90.00
#
_symmetry.space_group_name_H-M   'P 1'
#
loop_
_entity.id
_entity.type
_entity.pdbx_description
1 polymer ?
#
loop_
_entity_poly.entity_id
_entity_poly.type
_entity_poly.pdbx_seq_one_letter_code
_entity_poly.pdbx_strand_id
1 'polypeptide(L)'
;MTRSLIFGSLAGIASAVLVLTAASGPLGIMLGYLAPLPLFFAGLTHGVTAVGIAGVVGTLVSAVNGLLAGGVYLVTFAAPVAVVVRQALLARPATEASTGADVSDGLEWYPVGRVVLWLAGWSLGLFGIALLLTADREGGLPSMLQPLLTQFLSAMQQGAGQGADLEVMAKRLALLMPAVFGVSWLVMMTINGTLAQGMAVLLKQNRRPTPLYRSFTLSRSLAVALVAALVAAAVLPGDVAFIGGTVAAILAFPFFLQGLAVVHGLAARASLPGLVLAAFYAALVVAGALVGVLVVILGFIEEWAGFRRRFAGAGTSQEKN
;
A
#
# COMPACT_ATOMS: atom_id res chain seq x y z
N MET A 1 19.10 -3.23 24.13
CA MET A 1 19.55 -4.08 23.00
C MET A 1 18.94 -5.49 23.05
N THR A 2 19.02 -6.20 24.19
CA THR A 2 18.50 -7.58 24.35
C THR A 2 17.01 -7.76 24.01
N ARG A 3 16.14 -6.83 24.43
CA ARG A 3 14.70 -6.88 24.08
C ARG A 3 14.45 -6.77 22.58
N SER A 4 15.09 -5.82 21.91
CA SER A 4 14.96 -5.65 20.44
C SER A 4 15.45 -6.87 19.66
N LEU A 5 16.46 -7.58 20.18
CA LEU A 5 16.95 -8.81 19.58
C LEU A 5 15.93 -9.95 19.70
N ILE A 6 15.38 -10.19 20.89
CA ILE A 6 14.38 -11.25 21.10
C ILE A 6 13.11 -10.98 20.28
N PHE A 7 12.52 -9.78 20.43
CA PHE A 7 11.29 -9.44 19.72
C PHE A 7 11.49 -9.35 18.21
N GLY A 8 12.63 -8.80 17.76
CA GLY A 8 12.97 -8.75 16.35
C GLY A 8 13.08 -10.15 15.75
N SER A 9 13.85 -11.04 16.37
CA SER A 9 14.01 -12.42 15.87
C SER A 9 12.69 -13.18 15.81
N LEU A 10 11.85 -13.11 16.85
CA LEU A 10 10.54 -13.77 16.85
C LEU A 10 9.62 -13.22 15.75
N ALA A 11 9.61 -11.91 15.55
CA ALA A 11 8.84 -11.29 14.47
C ALA A 11 9.33 -11.68 13.08
N GLY A 12 10.65 -11.76 12.89
CA GLY A 12 11.27 -12.21 11.64
C GLY A 12 10.89 -13.65 11.29
N ILE A 13 10.99 -14.56 12.27
CA ILE A 13 10.57 -15.96 12.11
C ILE A 13 9.07 -16.04 11.80
N ALA A 14 8.23 -15.37 12.57
CA ALA A 14 6.78 -15.38 12.36
C ALA A 14 6.40 -14.87 10.96
N SER A 15 7.03 -13.78 10.52
CA SER A 15 6.83 -13.22 9.18
C SER A 15 7.25 -14.21 8.08
N ALA A 16 8.44 -14.82 8.20
CA ALA A 16 8.90 -15.79 7.22
C ALA A 16 8.00 -17.04 7.16
N VAL A 17 7.53 -17.53 8.30
CA VAL A 17 6.57 -18.66 8.36
C VAL A 17 5.26 -18.29 7.66
N LEU A 18 4.72 -17.09 7.87
CA LEU A 18 3.52 -16.63 7.15
C LEU A 18 3.74 -16.61 5.64
N VAL A 19 4.91 -16.19 5.14
CA VAL A 19 5.20 -16.29 3.70
C VAL A 19 5.14 -17.74 3.20
N LEU A 20 5.65 -18.69 3.98
CA LEU A 20 5.62 -20.11 3.61
C LEU A 20 4.20 -20.69 3.55
N THR A 21 3.24 -20.15 4.33
CA THR A 21 1.86 -20.64 4.27
C THR A 21 1.19 -20.34 2.93
N ALA A 22 1.70 -19.39 2.14
CA ALA A 22 1.10 -19.02 0.85
C ALA A 22 0.99 -20.20 -0.13
N ALA A 23 1.83 -21.23 0.00
CA ALA A 23 1.79 -22.43 -0.81
C ALA A 23 0.71 -23.46 -0.38
N SER A 24 0.07 -23.27 0.78
CA SER A 24 -0.85 -24.26 1.38
C SER A 24 -2.31 -24.13 0.92
N GLY A 25 -2.58 -23.39 -0.16
CA GLY A 25 -3.92 -23.15 -0.70
C GLY A 25 -4.54 -21.80 -0.30
N PRO A 26 -5.85 -21.58 -0.53
CA PRO A 26 -6.48 -20.26 -0.43
C PRO A 26 -6.34 -19.59 0.94
N LEU A 27 -6.55 -20.33 2.02
CA LEU A 27 -6.34 -19.82 3.39
C LEU A 27 -4.86 -19.50 3.64
N GLY A 28 -3.97 -20.34 3.11
CA GLY A 28 -2.53 -20.13 3.18
C GLY A 28 -2.08 -18.82 2.52
N ILE A 29 -2.67 -18.46 1.37
CA ILE A 29 -2.44 -17.18 0.69
C ILE A 29 -2.89 -16.02 1.58
N MET A 30 -4.08 -16.11 2.19
CA MET A 30 -4.57 -15.07 3.10
C MET A 30 -3.64 -14.87 4.30
N LEU A 31 -3.12 -15.95 4.88
CA LEU A 31 -2.12 -15.88 5.94
C LEU A 31 -0.79 -15.28 5.45
N GLY A 32 -0.35 -15.61 4.24
CA GLY A 32 0.84 -15.02 3.63
C GLY A 32 0.75 -13.51 3.43
N TYR A 33 -0.46 -13.00 3.16
CA TYR A 33 -0.71 -11.55 3.11
C TYR A 33 -0.52 -10.85 4.46
N LEU A 34 -0.49 -11.58 5.57
CA LEU A 34 -0.17 -11.04 6.90
C LEU A 34 1.33 -11.07 7.24
N ALA A 35 2.19 -11.53 6.31
CA ALA A 35 3.63 -11.57 6.53
C ALA A 35 4.26 -10.22 6.95
N PRO A 36 3.83 -9.03 6.47
CA PRO A 36 4.38 -7.77 6.95
C PRO A 36 3.99 -7.42 8.40
N LEU A 37 2.88 -7.97 8.93
CA LEU A 37 2.32 -7.59 10.23
C LEU A 37 3.33 -7.74 11.39
N PRO A 38 4.02 -8.88 11.57
CA PRO A 38 4.98 -9.04 12.66
C PRO A 38 6.16 -8.06 12.55
N LEU A 39 6.63 -7.79 11.32
CA LEU A 39 7.73 -6.86 11.06
C LEU A 39 7.34 -5.42 11.44
N PHE A 40 6.16 -4.97 10.99
CA PHE A 40 5.62 -3.67 11.37
C PHE A 40 5.41 -3.57 12.87
N PHE A 41 4.82 -4.59 13.49
CA PHE A 41 4.54 -4.60 14.91
C PHE A 41 5.84 -4.48 15.73
N ALA A 42 6.87 -5.27 15.41
CA ALA A 42 8.18 -5.17 16.05
C ALA A 42 8.81 -3.78 15.86
N GLY A 43 8.71 -3.21 14.66
CA GLY A 43 9.21 -1.87 14.38
C GLY A 43 8.50 -0.76 15.17
N LEU A 44 7.18 -0.73 15.14
CA LEU A 44 6.35 0.32 15.75
C LEU A 44 6.32 0.24 17.28
N THR A 45 6.60 -0.93 17.86
CA THR A 45 6.68 -1.13 19.31
C THR A 45 8.10 -1.09 19.86
N HIS A 46 9.09 -1.65 19.14
CA HIS A 46 10.48 -1.85 19.62
C HIS A 46 11.56 -1.03 18.86
N GLY A 47 11.16 -0.26 17.84
CA GLY A 47 11.99 0.70 17.13
C GLY A 47 12.68 0.15 15.87
N VAL A 48 13.45 1.00 15.20
CA VAL A 48 14.11 0.69 13.91
C VAL A 48 15.09 -0.49 14.00
N THR A 49 15.80 -0.62 15.13
CA THR A 49 16.70 -1.77 15.35
C THR A 49 15.93 -3.09 15.39
N ALA A 50 14.74 -3.13 15.98
CA ALA A 50 13.96 -4.36 16.09
C ALA A 50 13.45 -4.84 14.73
N VAL A 51 12.93 -3.93 13.89
CA VAL A 51 12.53 -4.27 12.52
C VAL A 51 13.72 -4.65 11.65
N GLY A 52 14.90 -4.04 11.86
CA GLY A 52 16.13 -4.44 11.18
C GLY A 52 16.53 -5.88 11.49
N ILE A 53 16.52 -6.26 12.77
CA ILE A 53 16.78 -7.64 13.21
C ILE A 53 15.71 -8.59 12.64
N ALA A 54 14.44 -8.22 12.72
CA ALA A 54 13.34 -9.01 12.17
C ALA A 54 13.50 -9.24 10.66
N GLY A 55 13.89 -8.20 9.92
CA GLY A 55 14.16 -8.28 8.49
C GLY A 55 15.31 -9.23 8.15
N VAL A 56 16.43 -9.15 8.88
CA VAL A 56 17.58 -10.06 8.69
C VAL A 56 17.18 -11.49 9.00
N VAL A 57 16.55 -11.73 10.15
CA VAL A 57 16.15 -13.08 10.57
C VAL A 57 15.15 -13.68 9.59
N GLY A 58 14.10 -12.94 9.21
CA GLY A 58 13.12 -13.42 8.23
C GLY A 58 13.76 -13.72 6.88
N THR A 59 14.70 -12.88 6.42
CA THR A 59 15.44 -13.10 5.17
C THR A 59 16.25 -14.39 5.21
N LEU A 60 16.97 -14.64 6.31
CA LEU A 60 17.77 -15.85 6.49
C LEU A 60 16.89 -17.10 6.56
N VAL A 61 15.75 -17.03 7.26
CA VAL A 61 14.78 -18.14 7.32
C VAL A 61 14.20 -18.43 5.93
N SER A 62 13.82 -17.41 5.17
CA SER A 62 13.35 -17.59 3.80
C SER A 62 14.43 -18.12 2.86
N ALA A 63 15.69 -17.74 3.07
CA ALA A 63 16.84 -18.20 2.29
C ALA A 63 17.13 -19.71 2.44
N VAL A 64 16.57 -20.38 3.45
CA VAL A 64 16.61 -21.86 3.55
C VAL A 64 15.96 -22.52 2.33
N ASN A 65 14.99 -21.84 1.68
CA ASN A 65 14.35 -22.29 0.44
C ASN A 65 15.11 -21.80 -0.83
N GLY A 66 16.35 -21.33 -0.67
CA GLY A 66 17.20 -20.82 -1.74
C GLY A 66 17.45 -19.32 -1.65
N LEU A 67 18.59 -18.88 -2.19
CA LEU A 67 19.03 -17.48 -2.14
C LEU A 67 18.01 -16.53 -2.80
N LEU A 68 17.37 -16.97 -3.88
CA LEU A 68 16.33 -16.20 -4.56
C LEU A 68 15.12 -15.98 -3.64
N ALA A 69 14.67 -16.98 -2.88
CA ALA A 69 13.57 -16.85 -1.94
C ALA A 69 13.88 -15.86 -0.82
N GLY A 70 15.11 -15.91 -0.28
CA GLY A 70 15.62 -14.92 0.67
C GLY A 70 15.64 -13.50 0.08
N GLY A 71 16.15 -13.34 -1.14
CA GLY A 71 16.20 -12.05 -1.84
C GLY A 71 14.80 -11.46 -2.11
N VAL A 72 13.86 -12.29 -2.58
CA VAL A 72 12.45 -11.88 -2.77
C VAL A 72 11.83 -11.46 -1.44
N TYR A 73 12.06 -12.22 -0.35
CA TYR A 73 11.58 -11.85 0.97
C TYR A 73 12.14 -10.50 1.43
N LEU A 74 13.45 -10.30 1.28
CA LEU A 74 14.14 -9.07 1.67
C LEU A 74 13.54 -7.86 0.95
N VAL A 75 13.42 -7.95 -0.38
CA VAL A 75 13.01 -6.83 -1.24
C VAL A 75 11.51 -6.54 -1.17
N THR A 76 10.69 -7.58 -1.01
CA THR A 76 9.22 -7.47 -1.04
C THR A 76 8.63 -7.18 0.34
N PHE A 77 9.27 -7.63 1.42
CA PHE A 77 8.75 -7.53 2.78
C PHE A 77 9.69 -6.79 3.72
N ALA A 78 10.89 -7.30 3.97
CA ALA A 78 11.74 -6.80 5.06
C ALA A 78 12.22 -5.35 4.86
N ALA A 79 12.84 -5.06 3.71
CA ALA A 79 13.37 -3.75 3.39
C ALA A 79 12.29 -2.65 3.32
N PRO A 80 11.14 -2.83 2.62
CA PRO A 80 10.10 -1.81 2.59
C PRO A 80 9.52 -1.55 3.98
N VAL A 81 9.28 -2.59 4.77
CA VAL A 81 8.78 -2.44 6.15
C VAL A 81 9.78 -1.69 7.02
N ALA A 82 11.08 -2.03 6.93
CA ALA A 82 12.12 -1.33 7.68
C ALA A 82 12.20 0.16 7.33
N VAL A 83 12.11 0.51 6.03
CA VAL A 83 12.10 1.90 5.59
C VAL A 83 10.83 2.62 6.07
N VAL A 84 9.66 2.02 5.89
CA VAL A 84 8.39 2.62 6.34
C VAL A 84 8.35 2.83 7.85
N VAL A 85 8.82 1.86 8.64
CA VAL A 85 8.96 1.99 10.10
C VAL A 85 9.94 3.11 10.45
N ARG A 86 11.11 3.17 9.81
CA ARG A 86 12.07 4.24 10.03
C ARG A 86 11.43 5.60 9.79
N GLN A 87 10.77 5.77 8.64
CA GLN A 87 10.12 7.04 8.29
C GLN A 87 8.97 7.36 9.25
N ALA A 88 8.15 6.39 9.62
CA ALA A 88 7.06 6.59 10.56
C ALA A 88 7.52 6.99 11.98
N LEU A 89 8.73 6.59 12.38
CA LEU A 89 9.33 6.90 13.67
C LEU A 89 10.23 8.15 13.66
N LEU A 90 10.43 8.80 12.50
CA LEU A 90 11.10 10.09 12.46
C LEU A 90 10.21 11.14 13.14
N ALA A 91 10.82 11.88 14.06
CA ALA A 91 10.18 12.96 14.79
C ALA A 91 11.20 14.08 15.04
N ARG A 92 10.73 15.32 15.15
CA ARG A 92 11.55 16.48 15.51
C ARG A 92 10.84 17.34 16.57
N PRO A 93 11.57 18.17 17.33
CA PRO A 93 10.96 19.03 18.36
C PRO A 93 9.88 19.96 17.78
N ALA A 94 8.77 20.12 18.50
CA ALA A 94 7.65 20.95 18.06
C ALA A 94 7.98 22.44 17.92
N THR A 95 9.07 22.91 18.53
CA THR A 95 9.58 24.28 18.37
C THR A 95 10.00 24.59 16.93
N GLU A 96 10.31 23.56 16.15
CA GLU A 96 10.67 23.66 14.72
C GLU A 96 9.49 23.24 13.83
N ALA A 97 8.28 23.13 14.39
CA ALA A 97 7.16 22.53 13.69
C ALA A 97 6.68 23.37 12.51
N SER A 98 6.36 22.69 11.42
CA SER A 98 5.69 23.33 10.30
C SER A 98 4.24 23.68 10.65
N THR A 99 3.70 24.77 10.10
CA THR A 99 2.29 25.14 10.30
C THR A 99 1.35 24.02 9.81
N GLY A 100 0.51 23.49 10.71
CA GLY A 100 -0.40 22.39 10.41
C GLY A 100 0.20 20.99 10.59
N ALA A 101 1.39 20.90 11.19
CA ALA A 101 2.03 19.64 11.56
C ALA A 101 1.24 18.81 12.57
N ASP A 102 1.40 17.49 12.51
CA ASP A 102 0.88 16.56 13.51
C ASP A 102 1.81 16.56 14.73
N VAL A 103 1.47 17.38 15.72
CA VAL A 103 2.24 17.57 16.95
C VAL A 103 1.59 16.80 18.10
N SER A 104 2.37 15.93 18.73
CA SER A 104 1.96 15.19 19.92
C SER A 104 3.16 14.96 20.83
N ASP A 105 2.98 15.07 22.14
CA ASP A 105 4.06 14.90 23.14
C ASP A 105 5.29 15.79 22.88
N GLY A 106 5.06 17.01 22.38
CA GLY A 106 6.13 17.97 22.07
C GLY A 106 6.96 17.62 20.82
N LEU A 107 6.51 16.66 20.02
CA LEU A 107 7.17 16.21 18.79
C LEU A 107 6.28 16.40 17.56
N GLU A 108 6.82 16.96 16.49
CA GLU A 108 6.26 16.82 15.15
C GLU A 108 6.70 15.49 14.56
N TRP A 109 5.73 14.62 14.27
CA TRP A 109 5.97 13.32 13.65
C TRP A 109 6.01 13.41 12.14
N TYR A 110 6.79 12.53 11.51
CA TYR A 110 6.88 12.48 10.06
C TYR A 110 5.49 12.25 9.41
N PRO A 111 5.09 13.09 8.44
CA PRO A 111 3.73 13.06 7.90
C PRO A 111 3.36 11.71 7.30
N VAL A 112 2.19 11.18 7.68
CA VAL A 112 1.69 9.89 7.19
C VAL A 112 1.51 9.87 5.67
N GLY A 113 1.13 11.00 5.07
CA GLY A 113 1.07 11.15 3.60
C GLY A 113 2.41 10.80 2.94
N ARG A 114 3.52 11.29 3.49
CA ARG A 114 4.87 10.99 2.99
C ARG A 114 5.29 9.54 3.26
N VAL A 115 4.79 8.91 4.31
CA VAL A 115 5.01 7.47 4.56
C VAL A 115 4.36 6.63 3.45
N VAL A 116 3.14 6.98 3.03
CA VAL A 116 2.46 6.33 1.90
C VAL A 116 3.21 6.58 0.59
N LEU A 117 3.83 7.74 0.40
CA LEU A 117 4.68 7.98 -0.77
C LEU A 117 5.92 7.07 -0.83
N TRP A 118 6.51 6.73 0.32
CA TRP A 118 7.59 5.73 0.35
C TRP A 118 7.11 4.36 -0.11
N LEU A 119 5.91 3.94 0.29
CA LEU A 119 5.30 2.69 -0.20
C LEU A 119 5.03 2.76 -1.72
N ALA A 120 4.40 3.83 -2.20
CA ALA A 120 4.13 4.01 -3.62
C ALA A 120 5.43 4.02 -4.45
N GLY A 121 6.46 4.73 -3.99
CA GLY A 121 7.78 4.76 -4.59
C GLY A 121 8.45 3.38 -4.59
N TRP A 122 8.29 2.58 -3.54
CA TRP A 122 8.79 1.20 -3.51
C TRP A 122 8.11 0.33 -4.55
N SER A 123 6.77 0.42 -4.66
CA SER A 123 5.98 -0.32 -5.65
C SER A 123 6.39 0.07 -7.09
N LEU A 124 6.60 1.36 -7.36
CA LEU A 124 7.16 1.84 -8.63
C LEU A 124 8.59 1.32 -8.86
N GLY A 125 9.42 1.27 -7.83
CA GLY A 125 10.78 0.71 -7.91
C GLY A 125 10.78 -0.77 -8.27
N LEU A 126 9.90 -1.57 -7.65
CA LEU A 126 9.73 -2.98 -7.99
C LEU A 126 9.25 -3.16 -9.42
N PHE A 127 8.31 -2.33 -9.87
CA PHE A 127 7.86 -2.33 -11.25
C PHE A 127 8.99 -1.96 -12.22
N GLY A 128 9.78 -0.92 -11.90
CA GLY A 128 10.95 -0.53 -12.68
C GLY A 128 12.01 -1.64 -12.77
N ILE A 129 12.29 -2.34 -11.67
CA ILE A 129 13.18 -3.52 -11.66
C ILE A 129 12.61 -4.61 -12.57
N ALA A 130 11.30 -4.89 -12.51
CA ALA A 130 10.67 -5.89 -13.36
C ALA A 130 10.78 -5.53 -14.85
N LEU A 131 10.64 -4.25 -15.22
CA LEU A 131 10.86 -3.77 -16.58
C LEU A 131 12.33 -3.96 -17.01
N LEU A 132 13.29 -3.60 -16.16
CA LEU A 132 14.72 -3.77 -16.46
C LEU A 132 15.10 -5.24 -16.65
N LEU A 133 14.58 -6.14 -15.82
CA LEU A 133 14.82 -7.58 -15.90
C LEU A 133 14.15 -8.26 -17.10
N THR A 134 13.28 -7.54 -17.82
CA THR A 134 12.57 -8.05 -18.99
C THR A 134 12.82 -7.20 -20.24
N ALA A 135 13.74 -6.23 -20.18
CA ALA A 135 13.99 -5.27 -21.24
C ALA A 135 14.61 -5.90 -22.51
N ASP A 136 15.32 -7.01 -22.35
CA ASP A 136 15.93 -7.80 -23.43
C ASP A 136 14.95 -8.78 -24.10
N ARG A 137 13.72 -8.90 -23.57
CA ARG A 137 12.73 -9.85 -24.07
C ARG A 137 11.76 -9.18 -25.03
N GLU A 138 11.48 -9.85 -26.14
CA GLU A 138 10.39 -9.44 -27.02
C GLU A 138 9.06 -9.43 -26.27
N GLY A 139 8.36 -8.28 -26.30
CA GLY A 139 7.12 -8.07 -25.56
C GLY A 139 7.26 -7.87 -24.06
N GLY A 140 8.49 -7.78 -23.53
CA GLY A 140 8.81 -7.33 -22.18
C GLY A 140 8.14 -8.11 -21.04
N LEU A 141 7.74 -7.40 -19.99
CA LEU A 141 7.10 -7.99 -18.81
C LEU A 141 5.79 -8.72 -19.13
N PRO A 142 4.87 -8.19 -19.96
CA PRO A 142 3.65 -8.91 -20.33
C PRO A 142 3.90 -10.26 -21.01
N SER A 143 4.90 -10.38 -21.88
CA SER A 143 5.20 -11.65 -22.56
C SER A 143 5.72 -12.72 -21.59
N MET A 144 6.39 -12.34 -20.51
CA MET A 144 6.78 -13.25 -19.44
C MET A 144 5.56 -13.77 -18.63
N LEU A 145 4.55 -12.93 -18.43
CA LEU A 145 3.37 -13.27 -17.61
C LEU A 145 2.30 -14.05 -18.40
N GLN A 146 2.18 -13.79 -19.70
CA GLN A 146 1.13 -14.38 -20.53
C GLN A 146 1.11 -15.92 -20.48
N PRO A 147 2.21 -16.66 -20.63
CA PRO A 147 2.20 -18.12 -20.57
C PRO A 147 1.73 -18.66 -19.21
N LEU A 148 2.13 -18.00 -18.11
CA LEU A 148 1.71 -18.38 -16.76
C LEU A 148 0.20 -18.20 -16.57
N LEU A 149 -0.35 -17.12 -17.12
CA LEU A 149 -1.78 -16.84 -17.09
C LEU A 149 -2.56 -17.79 -18.00
N THR A 150 -2.07 -18.11 -19.18
CA THR A 150 -2.67 -19.13 -20.05
C THR A 150 -2.76 -20.47 -19.32
N GLN A 151 -1.67 -20.90 -18.66
CA GLN A 151 -1.65 -22.14 -17.88
C GLN A 151 -2.65 -22.10 -16.72
N PHE A 152 -2.69 -21.00 -15.97
CA PHE A 152 -3.61 -20.80 -14.87
C PHE A 152 -5.08 -20.84 -15.32
N LEU A 153 -5.44 -20.12 -16.38
CA LEU A 153 -6.79 -20.09 -16.92
C LEU A 153 -7.20 -21.47 -17.46
N SER A 154 -6.27 -22.19 -18.11
CA SER A 154 -6.51 -23.57 -18.58
C SER A 154 -6.83 -24.52 -17.41
N ALA A 155 -6.11 -24.39 -16.30
CA ALA A 155 -6.34 -25.23 -15.12
C ALA A 155 -7.71 -24.95 -14.46
N MET A 156 -8.20 -23.70 -14.55
CA MET A 156 -9.53 -23.32 -14.06
C MET A 156 -10.68 -23.77 -14.96
N GLN A 157 -10.47 -23.84 -16.28
CA GLN A 157 -11.52 -24.12 -17.28
C GLN A 157 -11.64 -25.60 -17.66
N GLN A 158 -11.32 -26.54 -16.75
CA GLN A 158 -11.52 -27.97 -17.00
C GLN A 158 -13.01 -28.30 -17.28
N GLY A 159 -13.47 -28.13 -18.52
CA GLY A 159 -14.84 -28.42 -18.96
C GLY A 159 -15.49 -27.49 -20.01
N ALA A 160 -14.93 -26.32 -20.36
CA ALA A 160 -15.55 -25.43 -21.37
C ALA A 160 -14.49 -24.82 -22.30
N GLY A 161 -14.49 -25.24 -23.57
CA GLY A 161 -13.45 -24.89 -24.54
C GLY A 161 -13.50 -23.44 -25.03
N GLN A 162 -12.32 -22.90 -25.37
CA GLN A 162 -11.91 -22.35 -26.67
C GLN A 162 -10.51 -21.73 -26.51
N GLY A 163 -9.47 -22.42 -26.98
CA GLY A 163 -8.07 -22.02 -26.76
C GLY A 163 -7.71 -20.61 -27.25
N ALA A 164 -8.35 -20.13 -28.33
CA ALA A 164 -8.11 -18.79 -28.87
C ALA A 164 -8.64 -17.66 -27.97
N ASP A 165 -9.82 -17.83 -27.36
CA ASP A 165 -10.37 -16.85 -26.40
C ASP A 165 -9.51 -16.77 -25.13
N LEU A 166 -8.93 -17.90 -24.73
CA LEU A 166 -8.04 -18.01 -23.58
C LEU A 166 -6.75 -17.20 -23.77
N GLU A 167 -6.12 -17.28 -24.95
CA GLU A 167 -4.89 -16.55 -25.24
C GLU A 167 -5.12 -15.03 -25.29
N VAL A 168 -6.24 -14.60 -25.88
CA VAL A 168 -6.63 -13.19 -25.88
C VAL A 168 -6.89 -12.69 -24.46
N MET A 169 -7.59 -13.48 -23.64
CA MET A 169 -7.83 -13.18 -22.23
C MET A 169 -6.51 -13.10 -21.45
N ALA A 170 -5.63 -14.09 -21.60
CA ALA A 170 -4.33 -14.15 -20.94
C ALA A 170 -3.45 -12.94 -21.29
N LYS A 171 -3.44 -12.53 -22.57
CA LYS A 171 -2.73 -11.33 -23.02
C LYS A 171 -3.28 -10.05 -22.36
N ARG A 172 -4.61 -9.91 -22.28
CA ARG A 172 -5.23 -8.76 -21.59
C ARG A 172 -4.90 -8.75 -20.10
N LEU A 173 -4.97 -9.91 -19.44
CA LEU A 173 -4.62 -10.04 -18.03
C LEU A 173 -3.13 -9.77 -17.81
N ALA A 174 -2.24 -10.22 -18.70
CA ALA A 174 -0.80 -9.98 -18.59
C ALA A 174 -0.45 -8.49 -18.57
N LEU A 175 -1.19 -7.66 -19.32
CA LEU A 175 -1.06 -6.20 -19.30
C LEU A 175 -1.56 -5.57 -17.99
N LEU A 176 -2.54 -6.19 -17.32
CA LEU A 176 -3.12 -5.68 -16.08
C LEU A 176 -2.38 -6.17 -14.83
N MET A 177 -1.77 -7.36 -14.88
CA MET A 177 -1.15 -8.01 -13.72
C MET A 177 -0.12 -7.14 -13.00
N PRO A 178 0.78 -6.40 -13.67
CA PRO A 178 1.72 -5.52 -12.98
C PRO A 178 1.04 -4.44 -12.13
N ALA A 179 -0.02 -3.82 -12.65
CA ALA A 179 -0.82 -2.87 -11.89
C ALA A 179 -1.53 -3.53 -10.71
N VAL A 180 -2.11 -4.72 -10.93
CA VAL A 180 -2.79 -5.50 -9.88
C VAL A 180 -1.81 -5.88 -8.77
N PHE A 181 -0.63 -6.38 -9.09
CA PHE A 181 0.41 -6.71 -8.11
C PHE A 181 0.90 -5.47 -7.35
N GLY A 182 1.15 -4.37 -8.07
CA GLY A 182 1.63 -3.13 -7.45
C GLY A 182 0.61 -2.55 -6.46
N VAL A 183 -0.67 -2.53 -6.83
CA VAL A 183 -1.75 -2.01 -5.97
C VAL A 183 -2.10 -2.99 -4.85
N SER A 184 -2.15 -4.29 -5.11
CA SER A 184 -2.44 -5.29 -4.08
C SER A 184 -1.36 -5.30 -3.00
N TRP A 185 -0.09 -5.16 -3.40
CA TRP A 185 1.02 -5.02 -2.47
C TRP A 185 0.91 -3.76 -1.61
N LEU A 186 0.49 -2.63 -2.19
CA LEU A 186 0.25 -1.38 -1.44
C LEU A 186 -0.89 -1.53 -0.42
N VAL A 187 -2.00 -2.17 -0.82
CA VAL A 187 -3.13 -2.49 0.05
C VAL A 187 -2.65 -3.38 1.20
N MET A 188 -1.94 -4.47 0.89
CA MET A 188 -1.37 -5.39 1.87
C MET A 188 -0.49 -4.65 2.87
N MET A 189 0.49 -3.86 2.42
CA MET A 189 1.38 -3.11 3.31
C MET A 189 0.63 -2.11 4.18
N THR A 190 -0.35 -1.41 3.63
CA THR A 190 -1.16 -0.42 4.36
C THR A 190 -2.02 -1.07 5.44
N ILE A 191 -2.68 -2.19 5.13
CA ILE A 191 -3.49 -2.95 6.08
C ILE A 191 -2.59 -3.49 7.20
N ASN A 192 -1.48 -4.13 6.87
CA ASN A 192 -0.57 -4.69 7.87
C ASN A 192 0.03 -3.61 8.78
N GLY A 193 0.44 -2.47 8.22
CA GLY A 193 0.98 -1.36 9.00
C GLY A 193 -0.07 -0.72 9.93
N THR A 194 -1.30 -0.55 9.45
CA THR A 194 -2.40 0.02 10.26
C THR A 194 -2.88 -0.96 11.34
N LEU A 195 -2.97 -2.26 11.05
CA LEU A 195 -3.24 -3.31 12.04
C LEU A 195 -2.14 -3.35 13.11
N ALA A 196 -0.86 -3.36 12.72
CA ALA A 196 0.26 -3.33 13.65
C ALA A 196 0.22 -2.10 14.57
N GLN A 197 -0.06 -0.92 14.01
CA GLN A 197 -0.22 0.30 14.80
C GLN A 197 -1.42 0.20 15.76
N GLY A 198 -2.56 -0.32 15.30
CA GLY A 198 -3.73 -0.55 16.15
C GLY A 198 -3.46 -1.49 17.31
N MET A 199 -2.76 -2.61 17.05
CA MET A 199 -2.31 -3.54 18.09
C MET A 199 -1.33 -2.89 19.06
N ALA A 200 -0.37 -2.10 18.56
CA ALA A 200 0.59 -1.40 19.39
C ALA A 200 -0.10 -0.42 20.36
N VAL A 201 -1.13 0.29 19.90
CA VAL A 201 -1.93 1.20 20.71
C VAL A 201 -2.78 0.43 21.72
N LEU A 202 -3.45 -0.64 21.29
CA LEU A 202 -4.26 -1.50 22.17
C LEU A 202 -3.43 -2.05 23.33
N LEU A 203 -2.20 -2.46 23.05
CA LEU A 203 -1.25 -2.99 24.04
C LEU A 203 -0.50 -1.89 24.80
N LYS A 204 -0.74 -0.61 24.52
CA LYS A 204 -0.02 0.55 25.10
C LYS A 204 1.51 0.47 24.92
N GLN A 205 1.95 -0.07 23.80
CA GLN A 205 3.35 -0.22 23.41
C GLN A 205 3.72 0.62 22.19
N ASN A 206 2.81 1.46 21.70
CA ASN A 206 3.05 2.30 20.53
C ASN A 206 4.13 3.35 20.82
N ARG A 207 5.14 3.45 19.94
CA ARG A 207 6.15 4.51 20.01
C ARG A 207 5.68 5.81 19.37
N ARG A 208 4.87 5.70 18.32
CA ARG A 208 4.22 6.81 17.64
C ARG A 208 2.75 6.84 18.04
N PRO A 209 2.17 7.99 18.37
CA PRO A 209 0.72 8.14 18.47
C PRO A 209 0.01 7.82 17.15
N THR A 210 -1.26 7.43 17.22
CA THR A 210 -2.06 7.18 16.00
C THR A 210 -2.12 8.44 15.16
N PRO A 211 -1.70 8.41 13.88
CA PRO A 211 -1.70 9.59 13.04
C PRO A 211 -3.10 10.19 12.90
N LEU A 212 -3.18 11.53 12.90
CA LEU A 212 -4.44 12.22 12.61
C LEU A 212 -4.68 12.20 11.10
N TYR A 213 -5.71 11.51 10.62
CA TYR A 213 -6.02 11.41 9.17
C TYR A 213 -6.27 12.76 8.47
N ARG A 214 -6.59 13.81 9.25
CA ARG A 214 -6.71 15.20 8.79
C ARG A 214 -5.39 15.85 8.36
N SER A 215 -4.23 15.30 8.75
CA SER A 215 -2.89 15.75 8.29
C SER A 215 -2.43 15.06 7.00
N PHE A 216 -3.23 14.16 6.43
CA PHE A 216 -2.92 13.49 5.16
C PHE A 216 -3.05 14.47 4.00
N THR A 217 -1.91 15.02 3.58
CA THR A 217 -1.75 15.87 2.41
C THR A 217 -0.76 15.22 1.46
N LEU A 218 -1.07 15.26 0.17
CA LEU A 218 -0.16 14.82 -0.89
C LEU A 218 0.57 16.05 -1.44
N SER A 219 1.55 15.83 -2.31
CA SER A 219 2.22 16.93 -2.99
C SER A 219 1.60 17.15 -4.36
N ARG A 220 1.50 18.42 -4.79
CA ARG A 220 1.08 18.77 -6.15
C ARG A 220 1.91 18.10 -7.24
N SER A 221 3.20 17.85 -6.98
CA SER A 221 4.07 17.10 -7.90
C SER A 221 3.57 15.68 -8.16
N LEU A 222 2.97 15.02 -7.16
CA LEU A 222 2.38 13.68 -7.31
C LEU A 222 1.14 13.74 -8.20
N ALA A 223 0.32 14.79 -8.07
CA ALA A 223 -0.85 15.00 -8.91
C ALA A 223 -0.46 15.19 -10.38
N VAL A 224 0.57 16.00 -10.63
CA VAL A 224 1.14 16.17 -11.97
C VAL A 224 1.67 14.85 -12.53
N ALA A 225 2.39 14.07 -11.72
CA ALA A 225 2.90 12.77 -12.12
C ALA A 225 1.78 11.77 -12.49
N LEU A 226 0.69 11.74 -11.71
CA LEU A 226 -0.48 10.92 -12.02
C LEU A 226 -1.12 11.33 -13.34
N VAL A 227 -1.33 12.63 -13.57
CA VAL A 227 -1.90 13.14 -14.82
C VAL A 227 -1.00 12.80 -16.01
N ALA A 228 0.31 12.99 -15.88
CA ALA A 228 1.27 12.62 -16.93
C ALA A 228 1.22 11.12 -17.26
N ALA A 229 1.13 10.25 -16.24
CA ALA A 229 1.01 8.81 -16.42
C ALA A 229 -0.31 8.42 -17.10
N LEU A 230 -1.43 9.06 -16.74
CA LEU A 230 -2.73 8.86 -17.39
C LEU A 230 -2.72 9.30 -18.86
N VAL A 231 -2.11 10.46 -19.16
CA VAL A 231 -1.96 10.94 -20.53
C VAL A 231 -1.09 9.98 -21.35
N ALA A 232 0.03 9.53 -20.79
CA ALA A 232 0.87 8.52 -21.44
C ALA A 232 0.08 7.23 -21.73
N ALA A 233 -0.72 6.76 -20.78
CA ALA A 233 -1.56 5.57 -20.93
C ALA A 233 -2.63 5.71 -22.02
N ALA A 234 -3.22 6.89 -22.16
CA ALA A 234 -4.35 7.13 -23.06
C ALA A 234 -3.95 7.51 -24.49
N VAL A 235 -2.82 8.21 -24.64
CA VAL A 235 -2.45 8.86 -25.92
C VAL A 235 -1.29 8.16 -26.62
N LEU A 236 -0.35 7.59 -25.86
CA LEU A 236 0.84 6.98 -26.45
C LEU A 236 0.58 5.51 -26.80
N PRO A 237 1.21 4.96 -27.84
CA PRO A 237 1.04 3.57 -28.23
C PRO A 237 2.01 2.62 -27.50
N GLY A 238 1.72 1.31 -27.58
CA GLY A 238 2.63 0.24 -27.21
C GLY A 238 3.06 0.24 -25.75
N ASP A 239 4.34 -0.03 -25.50
CA ASP A 239 4.90 -0.20 -24.15
C ASP A 239 4.77 1.06 -23.30
N VAL A 240 4.81 2.24 -23.91
CA VAL A 240 4.67 3.51 -23.19
C VAL A 240 3.26 3.65 -22.60
N ALA A 241 2.24 3.21 -23.35
CA ALA A 241 0.86 3.17 -22.87
C ALA A 241 0.72 2.24 -21.65
N PHE A 242 1.32 1.04 -21.75
CA PHE A 242 1.31 0.03 -20.69
C PHE A 242 2.05 0.50 -19.43
N ILE A 243 3.24 1.08 -19.58
CA ILE A 243 4.01 1.66 -18.47
C ILE A 243 3.21 2.81 -17.84
N GLY A 244 2.68 3.72 -18.66
CA GLY A 244 1.84 4.83 -18.20
C GLY A 244 0.64 4.35 -17.38
N GLY A 245 -0.07 3.33 -17.87
CA GLY A 245 -1.24 2.76 -17.18
C GLY A 245 -0.89 2.11 -15.84
N THR A 246 0.22 1.35 -15.79
CA THR A 246 0.68 0.72 -14.55
C THR A 246 1.13 1.76 -13.53
N VAL A 247 1.91 2.75 -13.96
CA VAL A 247 2.35 3.86 -13.10
C VAL A 247 1.15 4.65 -12.60
N ALA A 248 0.17 4.94 -13.45
CA ALA A 248 -1.06 5.65 -13.07
C ALA A 248 -1.85 4.87 -12.00
N ALA A 249 -1.99 3.55 -12.14
CA ALA A 249 -2.66 2.73 -11.14
C ALA A 249 -1.96 2.76 -9.77
N ILE A 250 -0.63 2.67 -9.76
CA ILE A 250 0.16 2.74 -8.52
C ILE A 250 0.06 4.14 -7.88
N LEU A 251 0.17 5.20 -8.69
CA LEU A 251 0.07 6.58 -8.22
C LEU A 251 -1.34 6.99 -7.80
N ALA A 252 -2.39 6.33 -8.30
CA ALA A 252 -3.77 6.55 -7.88
C ALA A 252 -4.02 6.11 -6.43
N PHE A 253 -3.25 5.15 -5.90
CA PHE A 253 -3.47 4.59 -4.56
C PHE A 253 -3.34 5.63 -3.42
N PRO A 254 -2.31 6.48 -3.36
CA PRO A 254 -2.27 7.59 -2.39
C PRO A 254 -3.52 8.50 -2.46
N PHE A 255 -3.99 8.83 -3.68
CA PHE A 255 -5.20 9.64 -3.86
C PHE A 255 -6.47 8.90 -3.43
N PHE A 256 -6.53 7.58 -3.64
CA PHE A 256 -7.59 6.74 -3.13
C PHE A 256 -7.69 6.82 -1.59
N LEU A 257 -6.56 6.72 -0.87
CA LEU A 257 -6.52 6.89 0.58
C LEU A 257 -6.94 8.31 1.00
N GLN A 258 -6.54 9.33 0.24
CA GLN A 258 -6.98 10.71 0.48
C GLN A 258 -8.50 10.86 0.31
N GLY A 259 -9.09 10.26 -0.74
CA GLY A 259 -10.52 10.23 -0.97
C GLY A 259 -11.28 9.52 0.15
N LEU A 260 -10.78 8.36 0.61
CA LEU A 260 -11.34 7.66 1.77
C LEU A 260 -11.33 8.53 3.03
N ALA A 261 -10.26 9.28 3.28
CA ALA A 261 -10.20 10.20 4.41
C ALA A 261 -11.25 11.32 4.32
N VAL A 262 -11.58 11.79 3.11
CA VAL A 262 -12.68 12.74 2.90
C VAL A 262 -14.04 12.07 3.19
N VAL A 263 -14.27 10.85 2.69
CA VAL A 263 -15.50 10.10 2.95
C VAL A 263 -15.73 9.89 4.45
N HIS A 264 -14.70 9.50 5.21
CA HIS A 264 -14.82 9.37 6.67
C HIS A 264 -15.10 10.70 7.35
N GLY A 265 -14.46 11.79 6.90
CA GLY A 265 -14.72 13.13 7.43
C GLY A 265 -16.13 13.63 7.16
N LEU A 266 -16.72 13.26 6.02
CA LEU A 266 -18.12 13.56 5.70
C LEU A 266 -19.09 12.68 6.48
N ALA A 267 -18.81 11.37 6.58
CA ALA A 267 -19.65 10.43 7.33
C ALA A 267 -19.72 10.78 8.82
N ALA A 268 -18.63 11.29 9.41
CA ALA A 268 -18.59 11.74 10.80
C ALA A 268 -19.56 12.91 11.12
N ARG A 269 -20.10 13.59 10.10
CA ARG A 269 -21.10 14.66 10.25
C ARG A 269 -22.54 14.16 10.21
N ALA A 270 -22.76 12.92 9.78
CA ALA A 270 -24.09 12.34 9.72
C ALA A 270 -24.56 11.93 11.12
N SER A 271 -25.88 11.86 11.31
CA SER A 271 -26.47 11.38 12.57
C SER A 271 -26.15 9.89 12.84
N LEU A 272 -25.93 9.11 11.78
CA LEU A 272 -25.56 7.69 11.84
C LEU A 272 -24.29 7.41 11.01
N PRO A 273 -23.09 7.84 11.46
CA PRO A 273 -21.84 7.70 10.70
C PRO A 273 -21.54 6.26 10.28
N GLY A 274 -21.83 5.29 11.16
CA GLY A 274 -21.61 3.87 10.90
C GLY A 274 -22.45 3.33 9.74
N LEU A 275 -23.71 3.77 9.62
CA LEU A 275 -24.59 3.35 8.52
C LEU A 275 -24.12 3.94 7.18
N VAL A 276 -23.70 5.21 7.18
CA VAL A 276 -23.15 5.87 5.98
C VAL A 276 -21.91 5.14 5.50
N LEU A 277 -20.99 4.81 6.42
CA LEU A 277 -19.78 4.05 6.09
C LEU A 277 -20.11 2.64 5.61
N ALA A 278 -21.04 1.93 6.26
CA ALA A 278 -21.48 0.60 5.84
C ALA A 278 -22.05 0.62 4.42
N ALA A 279 -22.93 1.58 4.11
CA ALA A 279 -23.49 1.76 2.77
C ALA A 279 -22.42 2.11 1.74
N PHE A 280 -21.48 3.00 2.08
CA PHE A 280 -20.37 3.37 1.22
C PHE A 280 -19.47 2.16 0.89
N TYR A 281 -19.08 1.37 1.90
CA TYR A 281 -18.27 0.17 1.67
C TYR A 281 -19.03 -0.92 0.92
N ALA A 282 -20.33 -1.08 1.17
CA ALA A 282 -21.17 -1.97 0.36
C ALA A 282 -21.19 -1.53 -1.11
N ALA A 283 -21.35 -0.23 -1.39
CA ALA A 283 -21.27 0.30 -2.75
C ALA A 283 -19.88 0.10 -3.36
N LEU A 284 -18.80 0.30 -2.59
CA LEU A 284 -17.44 0.05 -3.05
C LEU A 284 -17.20 -1.42 -3.42
N VAL A 285 -17.76 -2.37 -2.65
CA VAL A 285 -17.66 -3.80 -2.96
C VAL A 285 -18.49 -4.18 -4.18
N VAL A 286 -19.72 -3.68 -4.28
CA VAL A 286 -20.66 -4.04 -5.37
C VAL A 286 -20.25 -3.40 -6.70
N ALA A 287 -19.93 -2.11 -6.70
CA ALA A 287 -19.58 -1.36 -7.91
C ALA A 287 -18.06 -1.35 -8.19
N GLY A 288 -17.25 -1.86 -7.27
CA GLY A 288 -15.82 -2.12 -7.45
C GLY A 288 -15.04 -0.91 -7.98
N ALA A 289 -14.48 -1.09 -9.18
CA ALA A 289 -13.62 -0.11 -9.83
C ALA A 289 -14.31 1.24 -10.07
N LEU A 290 -15.63 1.28 -10.33
CA LEU A 290 -16.33 2.52 -10.61
C LEU A 290 -16.31 3.45 -9.39
N VAL A 291 -16.74 2.96 -8.24
CA VAL A 291 -16.70 3.73 -6.98
C VAL A 291 -15.24 4.00 -6.59
N GLY A 292 -14.34 3.04 -6.80
CA GLY A 292 -12.90 3.24 -6.59
C GLY A 292 -12.34 4.45 -7.34
N VAL A 293 -12.65 4.59 -8.63
CA VAL A 293 -12.23 5.74 -9.45
C VAL A 293 -12.84 7.04 -8.94
N LEU A 294 -14.12 7.05 -8.55
CA LEU A 294 -14.75 8.24 -7.97
C LEU A 294 -14.05 8.68 -6.67
N VAL A 295 -13.61 7.72 -5.85
CA VAL A 295 -12.85 8.00 -4.62
C VAL A 295 -11.46 8.57 -4.95
N VAL A 296 -10.78 8.06 -5.98
CA VAL A 296 -9.52 8.65 -6.46
C VAL A 296 -9.73 10.09 -6.91
N ILE A 297 -10.78 10.36 -7.71
CA ILE A 297 -11.11 11.71 -8.18
C ILE A 297 -11.39 12.64 -6.99
N LEU A 298 -12.18 12.19 -6.01
CA LEU A 298 -12.45 12.95 -4.80
C LEU A 298 -11.15 13.30 -4.05
N GLY A 299 -10.25 12.33 -3.90
CA GLY A 299 -8.94 12.54 -3.30
C GLY A 299 -8.07 13.50 -4.10
N PHE A 300 -8.08 13.42 -5.43
CA PHE A 300 -7.36 14.32 -6.33
C PHE A 300 -7.87 15.76 -6.20
N ILE A 301 -9.19 15.98 -6.19
CA ILE A 301 -9.77 17.33 -6.06
C ILE A 301 -9.45 17.93 -4.68
N GLU A 302 -9.47 17.13 -3.63
CA GLU A 302 -9.17 17.60 -2.26
C GLU A 302 -7.78 18.25 -2.15
N GLU A 303 -6.80 17.81 -2.94
CA GLU A 303 -5.46 18.41 -3.00
C GLU A 303 -5.49 19.91 -3.37
N TRP A 304 -6.44 20.30 -4.22
CA TRP A 304 -6.60 21.67 -4.70
C TRP A 304 -7.62 22.47 -3.91
N ALA A 305 -8.74 21.84 -3.57
CA ALA A 305 -9.89 22.52 -2.97
C ALA A 305 -9.75 22.72 -1.46
N GLY A 306 -8.96 21.87 -0.77
CA GLY A 306 -8.79 21.92 0.67
C GLY A 306 -10.11 21.89 1.44
N PHE A 307 -11.08 21.09 0.97
CA PHE A 307 -12.42 21.04 1.54
C PHE A 307 -12.37 20.71 3.03
N ARG A 308 -11.43 19.87 3.48
CA ARG A 308 -11.27 19.54 4.91
C ARG A 308 -10.93 20.74 5.79
N ARG A 309 -10.14 21.72 5.31
CA ARG A 309 -9.83 22.95 6.05
C ARG A 309 -11.04 23.85 6.20
N ARG A 310 -11.84 23.99 5.14
CA ARG A 310 -13.08 24.78 5.15
C ARG A 310 -14.14 24.15 6.04
N PHE A 311 -14.25 22.84 6.01
CA PHE A 311 -15.18 22.08 6.84
C PHE A 311 -14.82 22.08 8.32
N ALA A 312 -13.54 22.11 8.70
CA ALA A 312 -13.10 22.24 10.09
C ALA A 312 -13.38 23.65 10.67
N GLY A 313 -13.24 24.71 9.86
CA GLY A 313 -13.54 26.09 10.29
C GLY A 313 -15.04 26.36 10.52
N ALA A 314 -15.92 25.74 9.74
CA ALA A 314 -17.37 25.93 9.85
C ALA A 314 -17.97 25.43 11.19
N GLY A 315 -17.33 24.47 11.87
CA GLY A 315 -17.78 23.99 13.18
C GLY A 315 -17.46 24.96 14.33
N THR A 316 -16.39 25.76 14.21
CA THR A 316 -16.01 26.75 15.26
C THR A 316 -16.84 28.04 15.23
N SER A 317 -17.61 28.26 14.15
CA SER A 317 -18.47 29.45 14.03
C SER A 317 -19.91 29.22 14.48
N GLN A 318 -20.31 27.98 14.80
CA GLN A 318 -21.66 27.67 15.32
C GLN A 318 -21.75 27.61 16.85
N GLU A 319 -20.64 27.73 17.58
CA GLU A 319 -20.62 27.72 19.06
C GLU A 319 -20.46 29.15 19.64
N LYS A 320 -20.91 30.17 18.89
CA LYS A 320 -20.83 31.59 19.29
C LYS A 320 -22.09 32.42 19.04
N ASN A 321 -23.26 31.79 18.93
CA ASN A 321 -24.55 32.48 19.03
C ASN A 321 -25.44 31.77 20.04
#